data_AF-C2MA42-F1
#
_entry.id   AF-C2MA42-F1
#
_cell.length_a   1.000
_cell.length_b   1.000
_cell.length_c   1.000
_cell.angle_alpha   90.00
_cell.angle_beta   90.00
_cell.angle_gamma   90.00
#
_symmetry.space_group_name_H-M   'P 1'
#
loop_
_entity.id
_entity.type
_entity.pdbx_description
1 polymer ?
#
loop_
_entity_poly.entity_id
_entity_poly.type
_entity_poly.pdbx_seq_one_letter_code
_entity_poly.pdbx_strand_id
1 'polypeptide(L)'
;MSKQLRIWLFVLLSTLLTSTTLPAEGVITMTTSKSVGETIELGISAKGNISIDGVLETGKTNRYGFKYYTIKSQRITIQGDVTTLYCYKNQLTSLDVSSCIALTNLYCDENQLTGLDVSQNTALTKLGCGNNQLTSLNVSSCTALTELWCHHNQLTSLDVSKNTALTKFVCNENQLTNLDVSQNTALKTLGCGKTS
;
A
#
# COMPACT_ATOMS: atom_id res chain seq x y z
N MET A 1 -0.28 56.58 37.48
CA MET A 1 -1.45 56.72 36.57
C MET A 1 -0.92 56.74 35.14
N SER A 2 -0.89 55.60 34.44
CA SER A 2 -1.78 55.25 33.31
C SER A 2 -1.66 56.26 32.13
N LYS A 3 -1.25 55.89 30.91
CA LYS A 3 -1.94 54.95 30.00
C LYS A 3 -1.10 54.68 28.73
N GLN A 4 -1.12 53.41 28.29
CA GLN A 4 -1.33 52.92 26.91
C GLN A 4 -0.19 52.96 25.85
N LEU A 5 0.26 51.73 25.56
CA LEU A 5 0.73 51.11 24.32
C LEU A 5 0.09 51.65 23.01
N ARG A 6 0.89 51.82 21.93
CA ARG A 6 0.54 51.44 20.53
C ARG A 6 1.81 51.52 19.62
N ILE A 7 2.38 50.49 18.99
CA ILE A 7 1.93 49.50 17.96
C ILE A 7 2.11 50.00 16.49
N TRP A 8 3.15 49.43 15.85
CA TRP A 8 3.46 49.15 14.42
C TRP A 8 3.85 50.25 13.42
N LEU A 9 5.01 50.04 12.79
CA LEU A 9 5.11 50.12 11.33
C LEU A 9 5.65 48.77 10.81
N PHE A 10 4.74 47.98 10.25
CA PHE A 10 5.05 46.75 9.53
C PHE A 10 5.84 47.09 8.27
N VAL A 11 7.05 46.57 8.14
CA VAL A 11 7.61 46.31 6.81
C VAL A 11 6.82 45.14 6.25
N LEU A 12 5.96 45.42 5.28
CA LEU A 12 5.31 44.44 4.42
C LEU A 12 6.40 43.75 3.59
N LEU A 13 7.09 42.78 4.19
CA LEU A 13 7.74 41.74 3.43
C LEU A 13 6.60 40.83 2.95
N SER A 14 6.13 41.07 1.74
CA SER A 14 5.22 40.17 1.04
C SER A 14 5.96 38.88 0.72
N THR A 15 6.12 38.01 1.70
CA THR A 15 6.21 36.59 1.39
C THR A 15 4.79 36.18 1.02
N LEU A 16 4.57 35.98 -0.28
CA LEU A 16 3.59 35.00 -0.70
C LEU A 16 4.00 33.69 -0.01
N LEU A 17 3.44 33.41 1.17
CA LEU A 17 3.10 32.05 1.48
C LEU A 17 2.03 31.70 0.46
N THR A 18 2.46 31.22 -0.71
CA THR A 18 1.64 30.26 -1.41
C THR A 18 1.40 29.19 -0.36
N SER A 19 0.18 29.19 0.20
CA SER A 19 -0.39 27.99 0.78
C SER A 19 -0.48 27.01 -0.38
N THR A 20 0.67 26.45 -0.76
CA THR A 20 0.69 25.08 -1.20
C THR A 20 0.20 24.37 0.04
N THR A 21 -1.09 24.08 0.09
CA THR A 21 -1.53 22.88 0.79
C THR A 21 -0.56 21.81 0.27
N LEU A 22 0.47 21.49 1.05
CA LEU A 22 1.27 20.30 0.82
C LEU A 22 0.22 19.22 0.60
N PRO A 23 0.18 18.56 -0.58
CA PRO A 23 -0.78 17.48 -0.78
C PRO A 23 -0.64 16.60 0.45
N ALA A 24 -1.75 16.41 1.18
CA ALA A 24 -1.73 15.71 2.46
C ALA A 24 -0.89 14.45 2.27
N GLU A 25 0.28 14.39 2.92
CA GLU A 25 1.25 13.35 2.62
C GLU A 25 0.58 12.01 2.89
N GLY A 26 0.67 11.08 1.93
CA GLY A 26 0.11 9.76 2.09
C GLY A 26 0.67 9.11 3.35
N VAL A 27 -0.20 8.48 4.14
CA VAL A 27 0.17 7.76 5.34
C VAL A 27 -0.18 6.30 5.15
N ILE A 28 0.84 5.45 5.17
CA ILE A 28 0.69 4.00 5.25
C ILE A 28 0.85 3.60 6.69
N THR A 29 -0.11 2.86 7.21
CA THR A 29 0.00 2.22 8.53
C THR A 29 0.06 0.72 8.32
N MET A 30 1.04 0.07 8.94
CA MET A 30 1.10 -1.40 9.00
C MET A 30 1.30 -1.87 10.43
N THR A 31 0.73 -3.03 10.76
CA THR A 31 0.94 -3.70 12.05
C THR A 31 1.53 -5.09 11.80
N THR A 32 2.58 -5.44 12.52
CA THR A 32 3.23 -6.77 12.44
C THR A 32 3.09 -7.55 13.74
N SER A 33 2.97 -8.88 13.64
CA SER A 33 3.06 -9.77 14.81
C SER A 33 4.49 -10.02 15.29
N LYS A 34 5.51 -9.58 14.53
CA LYS A 34 6.92 -9.68 14.94
C LYS A 34 7.17 -8.92 16.23
N SER A 35 8.14 -9.40 17.00
CA SER A 35 8.58 -8.79 18.26
C SER A 35 9.44 -7.56 18.00
N VAL A 36 9.41 -6.60 18.92
CA VAL A 36 10.39 -5.50 18.95
C VAL A 36 11.81 -6.07 18.97
N GLY A 37 12.69 -5.53 18.14
CA GLY A 37 14.05 -6.04 17.93
C GLY A 37 14.21 -6.99 16.74
N GLU A 38 13.14 -7.61 16.24
CA GLU A 38 13.18 -8.35 14.98
C GLU A 38 13.30 -7.40 13.78
N THR A 39 13.59 -7.97 12.61
CA THR A 39 13.70 -7.21 11.35
C THR A 39 12.51 -7.42 10.42
N ILE A 40 12.19 -6.36 9.69
CA ILE A 40 11.33 -6.37 8.49
C ILE A 40 12.11 -5.88 7.28
N GLU A 41 11.62 -6.20 6.09
CA GLU A 41 12.17 -5.76 4.80
C GLU A 41 11.14 -4.88 4.09
N LEU A 42 11.54 -3.68 3.66
CA LEU A 42 10.67 -2.77 2.90
C LEU A 42 11.39 -2.28 1.64
N GLY A 43 10.68 -2.34 0.51
CA GLY A 43 11.04 -1.66 -0.72
C GLY A 43 10.05 -0.52 -0.97
N ILE A 44 10.51 0.73 -0.96
CA ILE A 44 9.61 1.89 -1.06
C ILE A 44 10.12 2.80 -2.18
N SER A 45 9.22 3.19 -3.08
CA SER A 45 9.43 4.31 -4.00
C SER A 45 8.36 5.36 -3.75
N ALA A 46 8.76 6.63 -3.76
CA ALA A 46 7.89 7.75 -3.46
C ALA A 46 8.28 8.97 -4.30
N LYS A 47 7.34 9.91 -4.47
CA LYS A 47 7.67 11.25 -4.96
C LYS A 47 8.15 12.08 -3.79
N GLY A 48 9.44 12.43 -3.80
CA GLY A 48 10.06 13.17 -2.71
C GLY A 48 10.47 12.27 -1.55
N ASN A 49 10.67 12.91 -0.40
CA ASN A 49 11.16 12.22 0.80
C ASN A 49 10.02 11.46 1.49
N ILE A 50 10.41 10.44 2.23
CA ILE A 50 9.53 9.72 3.15
C ILE A 50 10.08 9.78 4.56
N SER A 51 9.20 9.65 5.54
CA SER A 51 9.55 9.37 6.93
C SER A 51 8.97 8.02 7.32
N ILE A 52 9.72 7.24 8.11
CA ILE A 52 9.25 5.95 8.62
C ILE A 52 9.40 5.95 10.14
N ASP A 53 8.27 5.80 10.83
CA ASP A 53 8.20 5.69 12.29
C ASP A 53 7.92 4.26 12.74
N GLY A 54 8.33 3.93 13.96
CA GLY A 54 8.19 2.59 14.54
C GLY A 54 9.30 1.61 14.18
N VAL A 55 10.32 2.03 13.41
CA VAL A 55 11.47 1.21 13.06
C VAL A 55 12.77 2.00 13.02
N LEU A 56 13.90 1.28 12.99
CA LEU A 56 15.24 1.83 12.77
C LEU A 56 15.89 1.15 11.56
N GLU A 57 16.33 1.93 10.57
CA GLU A 57 17.06 1.38 9.41
C GLU A 57 18.38 0.75 9.85
N THR A 58 18.68 -0.45 9.34
CA THR A 58 19.87 -1.22 9.72
C THR A 58 21.11 -0.92 8.85
N GLY A 59 20.94 -0.15 7.77
CA GLY A 59 21.95 0.07 6.73
C GLY A 59 22.17 -1.11 5.79
N LYS A 60 21.46 -2.23 5.97
CA LYS A 60 21.52 -3.41 5.09
C LYS A 60 20.46 -3.33 3.99
N THR A 61 20.80 -3.87 2.82
CA THR A 61 19.86 -4.04 1.70
C THR A 61 19.92 -5.45 1.10
N ASN A 62 18.83 -5.89 0.48
CA ASN A 62 18.79 -7.11 -0.31
C ASN A 62 19.29 -6.88 -1.76
N ARG A 63 19.28 -7.92 -2.60
CA ARG A 63 19.70 -7.85 -4.02
C ARG A 63 18.85 -6.94 -4.92
N TYR A 64 17.65 -6.56 -4.47
CA TYR A 64 16.73 -5.66 -5.15
C TYR A 64 16.82 -4.22 -4.61
N GLY A 65 17.71 -3.96 -3.64
CA GLY A 65 17.84 -2.65 -3.00
C GLY A 65 16.82 -2.39 -1.89
N PHE A 66 16.03 -3.38 -1.49
CA PHE A 66 15.08 -3.21 -0.37
C PHE A 66 15.84 -3.17 0.94
N LYS A 67 15.38 -2.34 1.85
CA LYS A 67 16.07 -2.02 3.10
C LYS A 67 15.54 -2.86 4.24
N TYR A 68 16.44 -3.25 5.14
CA TYR A 68 16.09 -3.92 6.38
C TYR A 68 15.95 -2.92 7.52
N TYR A 69 14.89 -3.07 8.31
CA TYR A 69 14.60 -2.23 9.46
C TYR A 69 14.40 -3.07 10.71
N THR A 70 14.98 -2.64 11.83
CA THR A 70 14.72 -3.22 13.16
C THR A 70 13.46 -2.61 13.74
N ILE A 71 12.51 -3.44 14.16
CA ILE A 71 11.25 -3.03 14.77
C ILE A 71 11.51 -2.34 16.11
N LYS A 72 10.92 -1.15 16.28
CA LYS A 72 10.85 -0.40 17.55
C LYS A 72 9.43 -0.34 18.12
N SER A 73 8.43 -0.46 17.24
CA SER A 73 7.02 -0.58 17.55
C SER A 73 6.38 -1.53 16.54
N GLN A 74 5.44 -2.38 16.99
CA GLN A 74 4.69 -3.27 16.10
C GLN A 74 3.79 -2.52 15.12
N ARG A 75 3.39 -1.28 15.48
CA ARG A 75 2.74 -0.35 14.56
C ARG A 75 3.81 0.53 13.92
N ILE A 76 3.85 0.50 12.59
CA ILE A 76 4.83 1.19 11.75
C ILE A 76 4.07 2.12 10.82
N THR A 77 4.56 3.35 10.69
CA THR A 77 3.93 4.38 9.86
C THR A 77 4.92 4.88 8.83
N ILE A 78 4.51 4.94 7.56
CA ILE A 78 5.29 5.58 6.49
C ILE A 78 4.52 6.81 6.05
N GLN A 79 5.16 7.97 6.11
CA GLN A 79 4.61 9.25 5.64
C GLN A 79 5.33 9.67 4.37
N GLY A 80 4.58 10.01 3.33
CA GLY A 80 5.06 10.54 2.05
C GLY A 80 4.20 10.11 0.87
N ASP A 81 4.47 10.68 -0.32
CA ASP A 81 3.76 10.35 -1.56
C ASP A 81 4.27 9.02 -2.16
N VAL A 82 3.97 7.91 -1.49
CA VAL A 82 4.41 6.56 -1.88
C VAL A 82 3.71 6.10 -3.16
N THR A 83 4.51 5.72 -4.16
CA THR A 83 4.04 5.22 -5.45
C THR A 83 4.21 3.71 -5.60
N THR A 84 5.13 3.09 -4.85
CA THR A 84 5.33 1.64 -4.83
C THR A 84 5.71 1.18 -3.43
N LEU A 85 5.04 0.13 -2.94
CA LEU A 85 5.34 -0.52 -1.67
C LEU A 85 5.55 -2.02 -1.86
N TYR A 86 6.72 -2.51 -1.45
CA TYR A 86 7.02 -3.92 -1.18
C TYR A 86 7.11 -4.09 0.33
N CYS A 87 6.21 -4.90 0.89
CA CYS A 87 6.15 -5.22 2.32
C CYS A 87 5.85 -6.71 2.56
N TYR A 88 6.26 -7.57 1.62
CA TYR A 88 6.06 -9.00 1.69
C TYR A 88 6.86 -9.64 2.84
N LYS A 89 6.43 -10.84 3.30
CA LYS A 89 7.14 -11.66 4.32
C LYS A 89 7.42 -10.95 5.65
N ASN A 90 6.56 -10.03 6.07
CA ASN A 90 6.76 -9.22 7.28
C ASN A 90 5.82 -9.59 8.43
N GLN A 91 5.06 -10.68 8.30
CA GLN A 91 4.06 -11.10 9.29
C GLN A 91 3.07 -9.97 9.63
N LEU A 92 2.68 -9.19 8.62
CA LEU A 92 1.72 -8.10 8.80
C LEU A 92 0.34 -8.68 9.12
N THR A 93 -0.28 -8.19 10.19
CA THR A 93 -1.65 -8.51 10.58
C THR A 93 -2.64 -7.47 10.09
N SER A 94 -2.17 -6.25 9.80
CA SER A 94 -2.95 -5.20 9.14
C SER A 94 -2.09 -4.31 8.25
N LEU A 95 -2.72 -3.77 7.21
CA LEU A 95 -2.13 -2.83 6.27
C LEU A 95 -3.23 -1.84 5.83
N ASP A 96 -2.99 -0.56 6.07
CA ASP A 96 -3.83 0.55 5.63
C ASP A 96 -3.03 1.44 4.68
N VAL A 97 -3.51 1.53 3.44
CA VAL A 97 -2.94 2.32 2.34
C VAL A 97 -3.96 3.34 1.82
N SER A 98 -5.07 3.55 2.51
CA SER A 98 -6.24 4.29 2.03
C SER A 98 -5.96 5.76 1.68
N SER A 99 -4.95 6.38 2.31
CA SER A 99 -4.56 7.75 2.02
C SER A 99 -3.51 7.89 0.90
N CYS A 100 -2.95 6.78 0.41
CA CYS A 100 -1.91 6.78 -0.63
C CYS A 100 -2.53 6.71 -2.04
N ILE A 101 -3.19 7.79 -2.45
CA ILE A 101 -3.90 7.88 -3.74
C ILE A 101 -2.99 7.73 -4.97
N ALA A 102 -1.69 8.00 -4.83
CA ALA A 102 -0.70 7.86 -5.90
C ALA A 102 -0.07 6.45 -5.96
N LEU A 103 -0.49 5.52 -5.11
CA LEU A 103 0.06 4.16 -5.08
C LEU A 103 -0.29 3.43 -6.38
N THR A 104 0.75 3.05 -7.13
CA THR A 104 0.63 2.36 -8.43
C THR A 104 0.95 0.87 -8.34
N ASN A 105 1.79 0.49 -7.39
CA ASN A 105 2.19 -0.90 -7.17
C ASN A 105 2.17 -1.23 -5.68
N LEU A 106 1.45 -2.29 -5.30
CA LEU A 106 1.43 -2.80 -3.94
C LEU A 106 1.74 -4.29 -3.94
N TYR A 107 2.77 -4.69 -3.18
CA TYR A 107 3.16 -6.07 -2.97
C TYR A 107 3.23 -6.36 -1.46
N CYS A 108 2.20 -7.00 -0.95
CA CYS A 108 2.03 -7.38 0.45
C CYS A 108 1.87 -8.90 0.62
N ASP A 109 2.40 -9.68 -0.33
CA ASP A 109 2.35 -11.13 -0.31
C ASP A 109 3.01 -11.75 0.94
N GLU A 110 2.62 -12.96 1.31
CA GLU A 110 3.23 -13.72 2.42
C GLU A 110 3.16 -12.98 3.76
N ASN A 111 1.95 -12.57 4.13
CA ASN A 111 1.64 -11.93 5.41
C ASN A 111 0.47 -12.66 6.10
N GLN A 112 -0.12 -12.04 7.12
CA GLN A 112 -1.25 -12.57 7.89
C GLN A 112 -2.48 -11.67 7.78
N LEU A 113 -2.63 -10.97 6.65
CA LEU A 113 -3.74 -10.05 6.43
C LEU A 113 -5.04 -10.82 6.31
N THR A 114 -6.06 -10.43 7.09
CA THR A 114 -7.42 -10.97 7.00
C THR A 114 -8.35 -10.09 6.15
N GLY A 115 -7.95 -8.84 5.93
CA GLY A 115 -8.61 -7.89 5.04
C GLY A 115 -7.59 -6.93 4.42
N LEU A 116 -7.94 -6.41 3.24
CA LEU A 116 -7.15 -5.42 2.50
C LEU A 116 -8.12 -4.50 1.75
N ASP A 117 -8.14 -3.21 2.13
CA ASP A 117 -8.90 -2.18 1.42
C ASP A 117 -7.99 -1.40 0.48
N VAL A 118 -8.31 -1.46 -0.81
CA VAL A 118 -7.63 -0.72 -1.89
C VAL A 118 -8.59 0.21 -2.64
N SER A 119 -9.77 0.48 -2.08
CA SER A 119 -10.84 1.23 -2.74
C SER A 119 -10.47 2.67 -3.10
N GLN A 120 -9.51 3.26 -2.37
CA GLN A 120 -9.00 4.61 -2.60
C GLN A 120 -7.76 4.64 -3.51
N ASN A 121 -7.13 3.51 -3.77
CA ASN A 121 -5.90 3.44 -4.57
C ASN A 121 -6.25 3.25 -6.06
N THR A 122 -7.00 4.19 -6.62
CA THR A 122 -7.53 4.12 -8.01
C THR A 122 -6.42 4.12 -9.07
N ALA A 123 -5.20 4.54 -8.71
CA ALA A 123 -4.03 4.50 -9.57
C ALA A 123 -3.30 3.14 -9.58
N LEU A 124 -3.75 2.14 -8.81
CA LEU A 124 -3.11 0.82 -8.77
C LEU A 124 -3.14 0.14 -10.15
N THR A 125 -1.94 -0.23 -10.60
CA THR A 125 -1.69 -1.00 -11.83
C THR A 125 -1.25 -2.42 -11.53
N LYS A 126 -0.64 -2.66 -10.35
CA LYS A 126 -0.19 -3.98 -9.91
C LYS A 126 -0.51 -4.20 -8.43
N LEU A 127 -1.14 -5.35 -8.14
CA LEU A 127 -1.46 -5.77 -6.79
C LEU A 127 -1.03 -7.23 -6.56
N GLY A 128 -0.05 -7.42 -5.68
CA GLY A 128 0.32 -8.70 -5.09
C GLY A 128 -0.14 -8.76 -3.64
N CYS A 129 -1.07 -9.67 -3.34
CA CYS A 129 -1.59 -9.93 -2.00
C CYS A 129 -1.77 -11.43 -1.75
N GLY A 130 -1.02 -12.26 -2.47
CA GLY A 130 -1.06 -13.72 -2.33
C GLY A 130 -0.49 -14.19 -0.99
N ASN A 131 -0.75 -15.44 -0.62
CA ASN A 131 -0.30 -16.04 0.65
C ASN A 131 -0.67 -15.18 1.86
N ASN A 132 -1.97 -14.93 2.01
CA ASN A 132 -2.55 -14.20 3.14
C ASN A 132 -3.78 -14.99 3.63
N GLN A 133 -4.60 -14.36 4.48
CA GLN A 133 -5.83 -14.94 5.04
C GLN A 133 -7.07 -14.14 4.60
N LEU A 134 -7.02 -13.52 3.41
CA LEU A 134 -8.10 -12.67 2.92
C LEU A 134 -9.36 -13.50 2.65
N THR A 135 -10.47 -13.09 3.24
CA THR A 135 -11.79 -13.71 3.00
C THR A 135 -12.60 -12.96 1.94
N SER A 136 -12.25 -11.70 1.69
CA SER A 136 -12.81 -10.87 0.63
C SER A 136 -11.74 -9.94 0.07
N LEU A 137 -11.90 -9.54 -1.19
CA LEU A 137 -11.05 -8.57 -1.86
C LEU A 137 -11.92 -7.81 -2.87
N ASN A 138 -11.97 -6.48 -2.75
CA ASN A 138 -12.68 -5.62 -3.70
C ASN A 138 -11.67 -4.78 -4.49
N VAL A 139 -11.60 -5.03 -5.80
CA VAL A 139 -10.71 -4.34 -6.75
C VAL A 139 -11.47 -3.47 -7.76
N SER A 140 -12.78 -3.25 -7.54
CA SER A 140 -13.65 -2.55 -8.52
C SER A 140 -13.24 -1.11 -8.80
N SER A 141 -12.66 -0.41 -7.82
CA SER A 141 -12.12 0.95 -7.98
C SER A 141 -10.75 0.99 -8.67
N CYS A 142 -10.04 -0.14 -8.73
CA CYS A 142 -8.71 -0.24 -9.33
C CYS A 142 -8.82 -0.52 -10.84
N THR A 143 -9.50 0.34 -11.59
CA THR A 143 -9.81 0.10 -13.01
C THR A 143 -8.56 0.09 -13.91
N ALA A 144 -7.44 0.65 -13.44
CA ALA A 144 -6.14 0.62 -14.11
C ALA A 144 -5.33 -0.67 -13.86
N LEU A 145 -5.87 -1.63 -13.10
CA LEU A 145 -5.14 -2.84 -12.72
C LEU A 145 -4.82 -3.72 -13.94
N THR A 146 -3.53 -3.98 -14.13
CA THR A 146 -2.98 -4.80 -15.23
C THR A 146 -2.48 -6.16 -14.76
N GLU A 147 -2.07 -6.26 -13.50
CA GLU A 147 -1.59 -7.50 -12.87
C GLU A 147 -2.19 -7.66 -11.47
N LEU A 148 -2.83 -8.80 -11.23
CA LEU A 148 -3.40 -9.18 -9.93
C LEU A 148 -2.92 -10.57 -9.52
N TRP A 149 -2.25 -10.66 -8.38
CA TRP A 149 -1.90 -11.91 -7.72
C TRP A 149 -2.56 -11.98 -6.35
N CYS A 150 -3.55 -12.84 -6.19
CA CYS A 150 -4.29 -13.05 -4.95
C CYS A 150 -4.37 -14.54 -4.57
N HIS A 151 -3.44 -15.35 -5.07
CA HIS A 151 -3.38 -16.79 -4.81
C HIS A 151 -3.18 -17.11 -3.32
N HIS A 152 -3.50 -18.33 -2.89
CA HIS A 152 -3.37 -18.78 -1.50
C HIS A 152 -4.02 -17.81 -0.51
N ASN A 153 -5.33 -17.67 -0.64
CA ASN A 153 -6.19 -16.90 0.27
C ASN A 153 -7.48 -17.71 0.53
N GLN A 154 -8.47 -17.10 1.16
CA GLN A 154 -9.74 -17.72 1.52
C GLN A 154 -10.93 -17.08 0.77
N LEU A 155 -10.68 -16.50 -0.41
CA LEU A 155 -11.70 -15.81 -1.19
C LEU A 155 -12.75 -16.80 -1.68
N THR A 156 -14.02 -16.53 -1.40
CA THR A 156 -15.16 -17.32 -1.89
C THR A 156 -15.78 -16.75 -3.16
N SER A 157 -15.58 -15.45 -3.39
CA SER A 157 -15.94 -14.73 -4.61
C SER A 157 -14.92 -13.63 -4.89
N LEU A 158 -14.79 -13.26 -6.16
CA LEU A 158 -13.95 -12.14 -6.59
C LEU A 158 -14.48 -11.63 -7.93
N ASP A 159 -14.99 -10.39 -7.95
CA ASP A 159 -15.44 -9.72 -9.17
C ASP A 159 -14.29 -8.90 -9.77
N VAL A 160 -13.89 -9.27 -10.99
CA VAL A 160 -12.85 -8.58 -11.78
C VAL A 160 -13.42 -7.90 -13.04
N SER A 161 -14.74 -7.78 -13.14
CA SER A 161 -15.43 -7.25 -14.34
C SER A 161 -15.06 -5.80 -14.68
N LYS A 162 -14.62 -5.01 -13.68
CA LYS A 162 -14.17 -3.62 -13.86
C LYS A 162 -12.69 -3.49 -14.22
N ASN A 163 -11.91 -4.56 -14.04
CA ASN A 163 -10.47 -4.56 -14.28
C ASN A 163 -10.18 -5.02 -15.72
N THR A 164 -10.78 -4.36 -16.71
CA THR A 164 -10.73 -4.77 -18.13
C THR A 164 -9.32 -4.70 -18.73
N ALA A 165 -8.42 -3.95 -18.09
CA ALA A 165 -7.00 -3.86 -18.43
C ALA A 165 -6.15 -5.03 -17.90
N LEU A 166 -6.72 -5.99 -17.15
CA LEU A 166 -5.96 -7.14 -16.63
C LEU A 166 -5.34 -7.95 -17.77
N THR A 167 -4.02 -8.10 -17.70
CA THR A 167 -3.23 -8.94 -18.59
C THR A 167 -2.73 -10.20 -17.89
N LYS A 168 -2.58 -10.15 -16.56
CA LYS A 168 -2.19 -11.28 -15.72
C LYS A 168 -3.05 -11.34 -14.47
N PHE A 169 -3.67 -12.49 -14.26
CA PHE A 169 -4.52 -12.73 -13.09
C PHE A 169 -4.23 -14.11 -12.51
N VAL A 170 -3.82 -14.17 -11.25
CA VAL A 170 -3.45 -15.40 -10.55
C VAL A 170 -4.22 -15.48 -9.23
N CYS A 171 -5.20 -16.37 -9.18
CA CYS A 171 -6.13 -16.56 -8.06
C CYS A 171 -6.24 -18.02 -7.62
N ASN A 172 -5.32 -18.89 -8.02
CA ASN A 172 -5.27 -20.29 -7.57
C ASN A 172 -5.25 -20.39 -6.04
N GLU A 173 -5.73 -21.51 -5.53
CA GLU A 173 -5.72 -21.79 -4.09
C GLU A 173 -6.51 -20.76 -3.28
N ASN A 174 -7.70 -20.47 -3.80
CA ASN A 174 -8.79 -19.83 -3.10
C ASN A 174 -9.99 -20.80 -2.99
N GLN A 175 -11.11 -20.31 -2.47
CA GLN A 175 -12.37 -21.04 -2.34
C GLN A 175 -13.42 -20.56 -3.36
N LEU A 176 -12.95 -19.99 -4.48
CA LEU A 176 -13.82 -19.48 -5.55
C LEU A 176 -14.62 -20.64 -6.17
N THR A 177 -15.95 -20.50 -6.17
CA THR A 177 -16.86 -21.48 -6.78
C THR A 177 -17.17 -21.16 -8.23
N ASN A 178 -17.12 -19.88 -8.58
CA ASN A 178 -17.30 -19.37 -9.94
C ASN A 178 -16.24 -18.31 -10.21
N LEU A 179 -15.79 -18.26 -11.46
CA LEU A 179 -14.85 -17.25 -11.93
C LEU A 179 -15.30 -16.77 -13.31
N ASP A 180 -15.79 -15.53 -13.37
CA ASP A 180 -16.12 -14.86 -14.63
C ASP A 180 -15.00 -13.89 -14.99
N VAL A 181 -14.35 -14.15 -16.12
CA VAL A 181 -13.31 -13.31 -16.71
C VAL A 181 -13.69 -12.80 -18.11
N SER A 182 -14.98 -12.86 -18.46
CA SER A 182 -15.49 -12.49 -19.79
C SER A 182 -15.23 -11.03 -20.15
N GLN A 183 -15.15 -10.13 -19.16
CA GLN A 183 -14.84 -8.71 -19.36
C GLN A 183 -13.33 -8.43 -19.45
N ASN A 184 -12.47 -9.37 -19.05
CA ASN A 184 -11.02 -9.20 -19.04
C ASN A 184 -10.42 -9.63 -20.37
N THR A 185 -10.85 -9.01 -21.47
CA THR A 185 -10.47 -9.41 -22.84
C THR A 185 -8.99 -9.21 -23.15
N ALA A 186 -8.26 -8.44 -22.33
CA ALA A 186 -6.82 -8.24 -22.43
C ALA A 186 -6.00 -9.36 -21.74
N LEU A 187 -6.64 -10.33 -21.09
CA LEU A 187 -5.99 -11.34 -20.28
C LEU A 187 -5.13 -12.29 -21.12
N LYS A 188 -3.84 -12.36 -20.78
CA LYS A 188 -2.84 -13.22 -21.44
C LYS A 188 -2.42 -14.39 -20.56
N THR A 189 -2.59 -14.26 -19.25
CA THR A 189 -2.21 -15.28 -18.28
C THR A 189 -3.26 -15.37 -17.19
N LEU A 190 -3.86 -16.55 -17.05
CA LEU A 190 -4.81 -16.88 -16.01
C LEU A 190 -4.30 -18.08 -15.21
N GLY A 191 -4.03 -17.88 -13.93
CA GLY A 191 -3.77 -18.93 -12.96
C GLY A 191 -5.01 -19.14 -12.09
N CYS A 192 -5.89 -20.05 -12.46
CA CYS A 192 -7.07 -20.42 -11.68
C CYS A 192 -7.11 -21.95 -11.50
N GLY A 193 -7.25 -22.43 -10.27
CA GLY A 193 -7.28 -23.86 -9.98
C GLY A 193 -6.78 -24.17 -8.57
N LYS A 194 -6.94 -25.42 -8.15
CA LYS A 194 -6.22 -25.99 -6.99
C LYS A 194 -4.99 -26.68 -7.55
N THR A 195 -3.80 -26.38 -7.03
CA THR A 195 -2.63 -27.22 -7.27
C THR A 195 -2.72 -28.40 -6.30
N SER A 196 -2.75 -29.61 -6.84
CA SER A 196 -2.80 -30.88 -6.10
C SER A 196 -1.49 -31.19 -5.39
#